data_AF-A0A0S4JJI6-F1
#
_entry.id   AF-A0A0S4JJI6-F1
#
_cell.length_a   1.000
_cell.length_b   1.000
_cell.length_c   1.000
_cell.angle_alpha   90.00
_cell.angle_beta   90.00
_cell.angle_gamma   90.00
#
_symmetry.space_group_name_H-M   'P 1'
#
loop_
_entity.id
_entity.type
_entity.pdbx_description
1 polymer ?
#
loop_
_entity_poly.entity_id
_entity_poly.type
_entity_poly.pdbx_seq_one_letter_code
_entity_poly.pdbx_strand_id
1 'polypeptide(L)'
;MVLATGLARDHDPHWPLPLPPPLIKLEIDAKKKHTLVLDIDETLLHTVHQERHPQVRHLDNYHVLLRPHVGTFLKEVHELFEVVLWTAGVATYGGAMANVLEQAAGLEKSNYYDAEVLWASLDPTKKDTAEVADNDNVNWYLLSRAQTLTSHNWMKYIPMLGRDEKSVIMIDDNVRSFPLTPRGGVKIGAFDPRENILGSYFGLMQELEVPPERFPHLLDDSAALGEPSVEFYAKHFSRGDNAKAHAIFHGVKEIKRLESDRALLDLLPMLRAVASAETAVGEMDHWRSDDYIMCDNFMENMRNETAARSAVLGTFLPQRRTSGPIPALKQAVHNYPLVQEAKQNMHELWGHSKRQQEGKTRSRSQPRISTKSNL
;
A
#
# COMPACT_ATOMS: atom_id res chain seq x y z
N MET A 1 -13.57 9.21 -4.97
CA MET A 1 -12.27 9.52 -5.61
C MET A 1 -11.65 10.67 -4.85
N VAL A 2 -10.34 10.62 -4.62
CA VAL A 2 -9.57 11.66 -3.93
C VAL A 2 -8.41 12.08 -4.80
N LEU A 3 -7.93 13.31 -4.62
CA LEU A 3 -6.75 13.83 -5.30
C LEU A 3 -5.54 13.69 -4.37
N ALA A 4 -4.51 12.97 -4.80
CA ALA A 4 -3.20 12.99 -4.17
C ALA A 4 -2.28 13.92 -4.97
N THR A 5 -1.39 14.65 -4.29
CA THR A 5 -0.36 15.45 -4.94
C THR A 5 1.01 15.02 -4.43
N GLY A 6 1.94 14.79 -5.35
CA GLY A 6 3.28 14.28 -5.07
C GLY A 6 4.35 15.00 -5.89
N LEU A 7 5.62 14.80 -5.54
CA LEU A 7 6.73 15.29 -6.34
C LEU A 7 6.80 14.53 -7.67
N ALA A 8 6.91 15.29 -8.77
CA ALA A 8 6.98 14.72 -10.11
C ALA A 8 8.34 14.09 -10.45
N ARG A 9 9.40 14.52 -9.77
CA ARG A 9 10.75 13.99 -9.95
C ARG A 9 11.04 13.00 -8.84
N ASP A 10 11.31 11.75 -9.21
CA ASP A 10 11.66 10.69 -8.27
C ASP A 10 12.91 11.03 -7.45
N HIS A 11 12.98 10.46 -6.24
CA HIS A 11 14.09 10.62 -5.31
C HIS A 11 14.42 9.30 -4.62
N ASP A 12 15.60 9.24 -3.98
CA ASP A 12 15.95 8.10 -3.15
C ASP A 12 14.91 7.91 -2.04
N PRO A 13 14.55 6.65 -1.72
CA PRO A 13 13.59 6.40 -0.66
C PRO A 13 14.08 6.98 0.68
N HIS A 14 13.13 7.40 1.49
CA HIS A 14 13.45 7.98 2.79
C HIS A 14 14.01 6.94 3.76
N TRP A 15 13.35 5.78 3.87
CA TRP A 15 13.69 4.76 4.85
C TRP A 15 14.80 3.82 4.37
N PRO A 16 15.84 3.58 5.20
CA PRO A 16 16.89 2.64 4.87
C PRO A 16 16.40 1.20 4.98
N LEU A 17 17.20 0.30 4.43
CA LEU A 17 17.18 -1.11 4.81
C LEU A 17 18.51 -1.50 5.49
N PRO A 18 18.47 -2.34 6.56
CA PRO A 18 17.26 -2.74 7.29
C PRO A 18 16.54 -1.53 7.93
N LEU A 19 15.24 -1.69 8.22
CA LEU A 19 14.45 -0.61 8.80
C LEU A 19 14.99 -0.22 10.19
N PRO A 20 14.96 1.08 10.56
CA PRO A 20 15.35 1.52 11.90
C PRO A 20 14.40 0.94 12.97
N PRO A 21 14.70 1.08 14.28
CA PRO A 21 13.84 0.55 15.34
C PRO A 21 12.37 0.99 15.19
N PRO A 22 11.38 0.17 15.59
CA PRO A 22 9.97 0.48 15.41
C PRO A 22 9.57 1.90 15.89
N LEU A 23 8.72 2.57 15.12
CA LEU A 23 8.32 3.98 15.35
C LEU A 23 7.48 4.19 16.61
N ILE A 24 6.87 3.12 17.11
CA ILE A 24 5.92 3.20 18.22
C ILE A 24 6.70 3.32 19.54
N LYS A 25 6.84 4.56 20.02
CA LYS A 25 7.26 4.93 21.39
C LYS A 25 6.13 4.86 22.42
N LEU A 26 4.98 4.25 22.10
CA LEU A 26 3.85 4.20 23.03
C LEU A 26 4.15 3.21 24.17
N GLU A 27 4.44 3.76 25.35
CA GLU A 27 4.61 3.07 26.64
C GLU A 27 3.34 2.37 27.15
N ILE A 28 2.34 2.13 26.29
CA ILE A 28 1.08 1.47 26.67
C ILE A 28 1.14 0.05 26.13
N ASP A 29 1.45 -0.86 27.05
CA ASP A 29 1.78 -2.27 26.93
C ASP A 29 3.18 -2.59 26.40
N ALA A 30 4.03 -3.10 27.31
CA ALA A 30 5.38 -3.63 27.07
C ALA A 30 5.43 -4.86 26.13
N LYS A 31 4.41 -5.07 25.29
CA LYS A 31 4.32 -6.16 24.33
C LYS A 31 4.79 -5.69 22.96
N LYS A 32 5.86 -6.32 22.47
CA LYS A 32 6.39 -6.12 21.12
C LYS A 32 5.29 -6.39 20.08
N LYS A 33 4.91 -5.39 19.30
CA LYS A 33 3.98 -5.54 18.16
C LYS A 33 4.63 -6.34 17.03
N HIS A 34 3.84 -7.16 16.35
CA HIS A 34 4.25 -7.76 15.08
C HIS A 34 4.29 -6.70 13.97
N THR A 35 5.03 -6.99 12.89
CA THR A 35 5.10 -6.11 11.72
C THR A 35 4.08 -6.58 10.67
N LEU A 36 3.22 -5.67 10.24
CA LEU A 36 2.31 -5.86 9.13
C LEU A 36 2.81 -5.06 7.93
N VAL A 37 3.21 -5.77 6.89
CA VAL A 37 3.54 -5.16 5.60
C VAL A 37 2.28 -5.09 4.75
N LEU A 38 1.97 -3.91 4.24
CA LEU A 38 0.83 -3.68 3.36
C LEU A 38 1.34 -3.19 2.01
N ASP A 39 0.92 -3.86 0.94
CA ASP A 39 0.94 -3.26 -0.38
C ASP A 39 -0.03 -2.08 -0.47
N ILE A 40 0.16 -1.23 -1.48
CA ILE A 40 -0.66 -0.03 -1.71
C ILE A 40 -1.58 -0.27 -2.90
N ASP A 41 -0.97 -0.49 -4.06
CA ASP A 41 -1.62 -0.54 -5.36
C ASP A 41 -2.50 -1.79 -5.47
N GLU A 42 -3.73 -1.62 -5.94
CA GLU A 42 -4.74 -2.69 -6.07
C GLU A 42 -5.01 -3.44 -4.74
N THR A 43 -4.51 -2.93 -3.63
CA THR A 43 -4.62 -3.53 -2.29
C THR A 43 -5.39 -2.59 -1.36
N LEU A 44 -4.94 -1.35 -1.19
CA LEU A 44 -5.55 -0.31 -0.37
C LEU A 44 -6.25 0.77 -1.21
N LEU A 45 -5.79 0.97 -2.45
CA LEU A 45 -6.29 1.99 -3.36
C LEU A 45 -6.03 1.61 -4.82
N HIS A 46 -6.59 2.38 -5.74
CA HIS A 46 -6.35 2.29 -7.19
C HIS A 46 -6.08 3.68 -7.75
N THR A 47 -4.97 3.85 -8.48
CA THR A 47 -4.66 5.12 -9.16
C THR A 47 -5.23 5.10 -10.57
N VAL A 48 -6.22 5.94 -10.82
CA VAL A 48 -6.94 6.02 -12.10
C VAL A 48 -6.15 6.81 -13.14
N HIS A 49 -5.56 7.93 -12.73
CA HIS A 49 -4.86 8.82 -13.64
C HIS A 49 -3.80 9.64 -12.92
N GLN A 50 -2.70 9.92 -13.62
CA GLN A 50 -1.64 10.84 -13.19
C GLN A 50 -1.52 11.97 -14.20
N GLU A 51 -1.46 13.21 -13.72
CA GLU A 51 -1.26 14.40 -14.54
C GLU A 51 -0.30 15.40 -13.88
N ARG A 52 0.32 16.27 -14.66
CA ARG A 52 1.17 17.34 -14.15
C ARG A 52 0.31 18.37 -13.42
N HIS A 53 0.71 18.80 -12.23
CA HIS A 53 -0.02 19.83 -11.50
C HIS A 53 -0.13 21.11 -12.35
N PRO A 54 -1.33 21.68 -12.53
CA PRO A 54 -1.60 22.73 -13.54
C PRO A 54 -0.78 24.00 -13.33
N GLN A 55 -0.45 24.30 -12.07
CA GLN A 55 0.26 25.53 -11.68
C GLN A 55 1.71 25.29 -11.21
N VAL A 56 2.07 24.05 -10.85
CA VAL A 56 3.33 23.76 -10.13
C VAL A 56 4.06 22.64 -10.85
N ARG A 57 5.01 23.01 -11.71
CA ARG A 57 5.65 22.08 -12.66
C ARG A 57 6.43 20.92 -12.03
N HIS A 58 6.79 20.99 -10.76
CA HIS A 58 7.52 19.92 -10.07
C HIS A 58 6.62 18.99 -9.26
N LEU A 59 5.29 19.16 -9.35
CA LEU A 59 4.30 18.30 -8.71
C LEU A 59 3.47 17.55 -9.76
N ASP A 60 3.09 16.32 -9.44
CA ASP A 60 2.09 15.55 -10.16
C ASP A 60 0.86 15.34 -9.27
N ASN A 61 -0.30 15.33 -9.90
CA ASN A 61 -1.60 15.01 -9.32
C ASN A 61 -1.96 13.57 -9.69
N TYR A 62 -2.49 12.83 -8.73
CA TYR A 62 -2.96 11.46 -8.88
C TYR A 62 -4.43 11.39 -8.48
N HIS A 63 -5.28 10.91 -9.38
CA HIS A 63 -6.69 10.65 -9.12
C HIS A 63 -6.83 9.24 -8.57
N VAL A 64 -7.23 9.14 -7.31
CA VAL A 64 -7.15 7.89 -6.53
C VAL A 64 -8.55 7.44 -6.09
N LEU A 65 -8.85 6.17 -6.29
CA LEU A 65 -9.97 5.48 -5.67
C LEU A 65 -9.46 4.77 -4.42
N LEU A 66 -9.98 5.16 -3.26
CA LEU A 66 -9.73 4.43 -2.02
C LEU A 66 -10.55 3.13 -2.03
N ARG A 67 -9.93 2.02 -1.64
CA ARG A 67 -10.67 0.79 -1.41
C ARG A 67 -11.67 1.00 -0.27
N PRO A 68 -12.91 0.51 -0.35
CA PRO A 68 -13.85 0.65 0.74
C PRO A 68 -13.29 0.16 2.07
N HIS A 69 -13.66 0.86 3.14
CA HIS A 69 -13.22 0.59 4.51
C HIS A 69 -11.73 0.81 4.80
N VAL A 70 -10.92 1.29 3.84
CA VAL A 70 -9.46 1.47 4.03
C VAL A 70 -9.12 2.33 5.24
N GLY A 71 -9.85 3.41 5.50
CA GLY A 71 -9.60 4.28 6.64
C GLY A 71 -9.79 3.57 7.98
N THR A 72 -10.93 2.89 8.16
CA THR A 72 -11.22 2.10 9.36
C THR A 72 -10.24 0.94 9.52
N PHE A 73 -9.92 0.24 8.43
CA PHE A 73 -8.94 -0.84 8.42
C PHE A 73 -7.56 -0.35 8.87
N LEU A 74 -7.05 0.74 8.27
CA LEU A 74 -5.74 1.29 8.57
C LEU A 74 -5.62 1.79 10.01
N LYS A 75 -6.67 2.45 10.52
CA LYS A 75 -6.72 2.87 11.92
C LYS A 75 -6.56 1.68 12.87
N GLU A 76 -7.30 0.60 12.62
CA GLU A 76 -7.25 -0.58 13.48
C GLU A 76 -5.91 -1.31 13.40
N VAL A 77 -5.38 -1.55 12.19
CA VAL A 77 -4.09 -2.25 12.07
C VAL A 77 -2.91 -1.41 12.56
N HIS A 78 -3.01 -0.08 12.53
CA HIS A 78 -2.03 0.81 13.15
C HIS A 78 -2.01 0.66 14.68
N GLU A 79 -3.17 0.45 15.31
CA GLU A 79 -3.27 0.14 16.73
C GLU A 79 -2.72 -1.24 17.07
N LEU A 80 -2.84 -2.23 16.16
CA LEU A 80 -2.44 -3.62 16.39
C LEU A 80 -0.98 -3.94 16.02
N PHE A 81 -0.42 -3.28 15.01
CA PHE A 81 0.86 -3.65 14.39
C PHE A 81 1.85 -2.48 14.28
N GLU A 82 3.13 -2.81 14.11
CA GLU A 82 4.05 -1.93 13.39
C GLU A 82 3.71 -2.02 11.89
N VAL A 83 3.28 -0.93 11.27
CA VAL A 83 2.86 -0.94 9.87
C VAL A 83 3.99 -0.47 8.95
N VAL A 84 4.20 -1.24 7.88
CA VAL A 84 5.12 -0.91 6.79
C VAL A 84 4.31 -0.91 5.48
N LEU A 85 4.13 0.26 4.87
CA LEU A 85 3.67 0.34 3.49
C LEU A 85 4.81 -0.04 2.56
N TRP A 86 4.57 -0.89 1.57
CA TRP A 86 5.60 -1.31 0.63
C TRP A 86 5.02 -1.43 -0.77
N THR A 87 5.18 -0.39 -1.60
CA THR A 87 4.72 -0.37 -3.00
C THR A 87 5.83 -0.81 -3.96
N ALA A 88 5.45 -1.40 -5.09
CA ALA A 88 6.35 -1.59 -6.24
C ALA A 88 6.42 -0.33 -7.15
N GLY A 89 5.79 0.77 -6.76
CA GLY A 89 5.91 2.11 -7.35
C GLY A 89 7.15 2.86 -6.88
N VAL A 90 7.42 4.01 -7.50
CA VAL A 90 8.56 4.88 -7.15
C VAL A 90 8.34 5.59 -5.80
N ALA A 91 9.40 6.13 -5.20
CA ALA A 91 9.34 6.65 -3.84
C ALA A 91 8.41 7.88 -3.71
N THR A 92 8.42 8.77 -4.71
CA THR A 92 7.55 9.96 -4.71
C THR A 92 6.07 9.60 -4.80
N TYR A 93 5.75 8.63 -5.65
CA TYR A 93 4.41 8.08 -5.76
C TYR A 93 3.97 7.48 -4.42
N GLY A 94 4.80 6.62 -3.83
CA GLY A 94 4.51 6.02 -2.53
C GLY A 94 4.27 7.07 -1.44
N GLY A 95 5.02 8.16 -1.43
CA GLY A 95 4.85 9.27 -0.49
C GLY A 95 3.50 9.96 -0.65
N ALA A 96 3.11 10.29 -1.89
CA ALA A 96 1.80 10.88 -2.17
C ALA A 96 0.66 9.96 -1.72
N MET A 97 0.78 8.65 -1.96
CA MET A 97 -0.21 7.66 -1.53
C MET A 97 -0.25 7.51 -0.01
N ALA A 98 0.91 7.50 0.67
CA ALA A 98 0.99 7.44 2.12
C ALA A 98 0.22 8.59 2.78
N ASN A 99 0.39 9.83 2.30
CA ASN A 99 -0.37 10.99 2.80
C ASN A 99 -1.89 10.79 2.70
N VAL A 100 -2.35 10.29 1.55
CA VAL A 100 -3.77 10.02 1.31
C VAL A 100 -4.29 8.94 2.27
N LEU A 101 -3.51 7.89 2.49
CA LEU A 101 -3.87 6.79 3.38
C LEU A 101 -3.88 7.23 4.86
N GLU A 102 -2.94 8.07 5.29
CA GLU A 102 -2.91 8.65 6.64
C GLU A 102 -4.16 9.50 6.88
N GLN A 103 -4.50 10.36 5.93
CA GLN A 103 -5.72 11.17 6.00
C GLN A 103 -6.97 10.29 6.03
N ALA A 104 -7.02 9.23 5.22
CA ALA A 104 -8.14 8.28 5.23
C ALA A 104 -8.28 7.56 6.59
N ALA A 105 -7.17 7.27 7.26
CA ALA A 105 -7.14 6.69 8.60
C ALA A 105 -7.48 7.69 9.72
N GLY A 106 -7.61 8.99 9.39
CA GLY A 106 -7.81 10.07 10.36
C GLY A 106 -6.56 10.39 11.18
N LEU A 107 -5.38 10.09 10.64
CA LEU A 107 -4.08 10.40 11.24
C LEU A 107 -3.58 11.76 10.73
N GLU A 108 -2.81 12.46 11.56
CA GLU A 108 -2.08 13.64 11.11
C GLU A 108 -1.05 13.23 10.06
N LYS A 109 -0.86 14.06 9.02
CA LYS A 109 0.10 13.78 7.95
C LYS A 109 1.51 13.66 8.51
N SER A 110 2.25 12.65 8.08
CA SER A 110 3.68 12.54 8.36
C SER A 110 4.45 13.62 7.61
N ASN A 111 5.33 14.33 8.30
CA ASN A 111 6.24 15.33 7.70
C ASN A 111 7.23 14.73 6.66
N TYR A 112 7.28 13.40 6.56
CA TYR A 112 8.21 12.65 5.72
C TYR A 112 7.72 12.43 4.29
N TYR A 113 6.42 12.58 4.05
CA TYR A 113 5.80 12.23 2.77
C TYR A 113 5.12 13.43 2.09
N ASP A 114 5.02 14.57 2.77
CA ASP A 114 4.39 15.77 2.21
C ASP A 114 5.26 16.38 1.09
N ALA A 115 4.68 16.56 -0.10
CA ALA A 115 5.35 17.14 -1.24
C ALA A 115 5.56 18.66 -1.10
N GLU A 116 4.77 19.34 -0.25
CA GLU A 116 4.96 20.75 0.11
C GLU A 116 6.10 20.94 1.11
N VAL A 117 6.35 19.92 1.94
CA VAL A 117 7.52 19.83 2.82
C VAL A 117 8.65 19.20 2.02
N LEU A 118 9.23 19.97 1.09
CA LEU A 118 10.53 19.66 0.49
C LEU A 118 11.46 19.20 1.62
N TRP A 119 11.89 17.93 1.59
CA TRP A 119 12.69 17.20 2.60
C TRP A 119 14.07 17.86 2.91
N ALA A 120 14.06 19.14 3.30
CA ALA A 120 15.12 20.13 3.25
C ALA A 120 15.61 20.47 1.82
N SER A 121 15.24 21.65 1.32
CA SER A 121 15.76 22.35 0.12
C SER A 121 16.93 21.67 -0.60
N LEU A 122 16.64 21.05 -1.75
CA LEU A 122 17.63 20.70 -2.78
C LEU A 122 17.73 21.78 -3.87
N ASP A 123 17.40 23.05 -3.55
CA ASP A 123 17.75 24.22 -4.36
C ASP A 123 18.95 24.95 -3.71
N PRO A 124 20.10 25.06 -4.40
CA PRO A 124 21.33 25.66 -3.88
C PRO A 124 21.24 27.19 -3.63
N THR A 125 20.10 27.84 -3.83
CA THR A 125 19.98 29.31 -3.75
C THR A 125 18.96 29.86 -2.75
N LYS A 126 18.19 29.03 -2.04
CA LYS A 126 17.22 29.52 -1.04
C LYS A 126 17.37 28.87 0.34
N LYS A 127 17.65 29.74 1.33
CA LYS A 127 17.43 29.51 2.75
C LYS A 127 15.98 29.88 3.07
N ASP A 128 15.10 28.90 3.11
CA ASP A 128 13.84 29.05 3.82
C ASP A 128 13.98 28.37 5.18
N THR A 129 14.05 29.20 6.21
CA THR A 129 14.03 28.81 7.62
C THR A 129 12.60 28.44 8.00
N ALA A 130 12.11 27.31 7.50
CA ALA A 130 11.13 26.57 8.28
C ALA A 130 11.93 25.89 9.39
N GLU A 131 11.81 26.38 10.62
CA GLU A 131 12.19 25.58 11.78
C GLU A 131 11.48 24.24 11.61
N VAL A 132 12.25 23.15 11.49
CA VAL A 132 11.71 21.80 11.54
C VAL A 132 11.09 21.70 12.92
N ALA A 133 9.78 21.90 13.00
CA ALA A 133 9.04 21.68 14.21
C ALA A 133 9.37 20.27 14.70
N ASP A 134 9.59 20.13 15.99
CA ASP A 134 10.00 18.93 16.74
C ASP A 134 8.99 17.77 16.65
N ASN A 135 8.15 17.73 15.61
CA ASN A 135 7.14 16.70 15.41
C ASN A 135 7.75 15.56 14.59
N ASP A 136 8.41 14.67 15.33
CA ASP A 136 8.85 13.29 15.04
C ASP A 136 7.71 12.36 14.55
N ASN A 137 6.57 12.89 14.09
CA ASN A 137 5.37 12.12 13.82
C ASN A 137 5.49 11.37 12.47
N VAL A 138 5.87 10.10 12.55
CA VAL A 138 5.76 9.13 11.46
C VAL A 138 4.71 8.11 11.85
N ASN A 139 3.65 8.01 11.06
CA ASN A 139 2.64 6.98 11.32
C ASN A 139 3.14 5.59 10.88
N TRP A 140 3.67 5.49 9.66
CA TRP A 140 4.07 4.23 9.03
C TRP A 140 5.41 4.34 8.29
N TYR A 141 6.14 3.22 8.23
CA TYR A 141 7.27 3.10 7.32
C TYR A 141 6.78 3.01 5.87
N LEU A 142 7.53 3.61 4.94
CA LEU A 142 7.26 3.52 3.50
C LEU A 142 8.47 2.97 2.74
N LEU A 143 8.26 1.83 2.11
CA LEU A 143 9.19 1.22 1.16
C LEU A 143 8.62 1.33 -0.26
N SER A 144 9.52 1.37 -1.24
CA SER A 144 9.21 1.59 -2.65
C SER A 144 9.87 0.52 -3.52
N ARG A 145 9.73 0.65 -4.84
CA ARG A 145 10.44 -0.14 -5.86
C ARG A 145 11.94 -0.24 -5.61
N ALA A 146 12.56 0.84 -5.13
CA ALA A 146 14.00 0.88 -4.86
C ALA A 146 14.43 -0.12 -3.78
N GLN A 147 13.50 -0.59 -2.95
CA GLN A 147 13.73 -1.55 -1.88
C GLN A 147 13.25 -2.97 -2.23
N THR A 148 13.08 -3.31 -3.52
CA THR A 148 12.66 -4.64 -3.98
C THR A 148 13.79 -5.43 -4.65
N LEU A 149 13.66 -6.76 -4.69
CA LEU A 149 14.58 -7.62 -5.42
C LEU A 149 14.27 -7.60 -6.91
N THR A 150 14.99 -6.77 -7.67
CA THR A 150 14.78 -6.59 -9.11
C THR A 150 15.04 -7.87 -9.92
N SER A 151 16.04 -8.68 -9.57
CA SER A 151 16.30 -9.97 -10.26
C SER A 151 15.15 -10.96 -10.10
N HIS A 152 14.28 -10.76 -9.12
CA HIS A 152 13.09 -11.57 -8.88
C HIS A 152 11.81 -10.79 -9.22
N ASN A 153 11.87 -10.01 -10.30
CA ASN A 153 10.71 -9.26 -10.81
C ASN A 153 10.12 -8.34 -9.74
N TRP A 154 10.95 -7.52 -9.06
CA TRP A 154 10.55 -6.61 -7.97
C TRP A 154 9.88 -7.29 -6.76
N MET A 155 10.38 -8.44 -6.31
CA MET A 155 9.88 -9.12 -5.12
C MET A 155 10.11 -8.30 -3.85
N LYS A 156 9.13 -8.31 -2.94
CA LYS A 156 9.21 -7.70 -1.61
C LYS A 156 9.74 -8.72 -0.59
N TYR A 157 11.05 -8.87 -0.51
CA TYR A 157 11.67 -9.92 0.31
C TYR A 157 11.67 -9.53 1.80
N ILE A 158 10.74 -10.12 2.58
CA ILE A 158 10.51 -9.80 4.00
C ILE A 158 11.79 -9.73 4.87
N PRO A 159 12.79 -10.62 4.74
CA PRO A 159 14.00 -10.56 5.57
C PRO A 159 14.80 -9.26 5.42
N MET A 160 14.62 -8.53 4.32
CA MET A 160 15.26 -7.23 4.08
C MET A 160 14.89 -6.18 5.13
N LEU A 161 13.74 -6.32 5.78
CA LEU A 161 13.25 -5.39 6.79
C LEU A 161 14.13 -5.37 8.05
N GLY A 162 14.91 -6.43 8.30
CA GLY A 162 15.65 -6.60 9.55
C GLY A 162 14.75 -6.82 10.77
N ARG A 163 13.55 -7.37 10.54
CA ARG A 163 12.61 -7.81 11.57
C ARG A 163 12.70 -9.33 11.74
N ASP A 164 12.22 -9.85 12.85
CA ASP A 164 12.10 -11.31 13.05
C ASP A 164 11.02 -11.87 12.11
N GLU A 165 11.41 -12.72 11.17
CA GLU A 165 10.52 -13.29 10.15
C GLU A 165 9.29 -13.99 10.74
N LYS A 166 9.39 -14.58 11.95
CA LYS A 166 8.24 -15.20 12.63
C LYS A 166 7.18 -14.20 13.07
N SER A 167 7.55 -12.93 13.10
CA SER A 167 6.78 -11.79 13.59
C SER A 167 6.38 -10.83 12.45
N VAL A 168 6.55 -11.22 11.18
CA VAL A 168 6.16 -10.40 10.03
C VAL A 168 5.12 -11.14 9.18
N ILE A 169 4.05 -10.44 8.83
CA ILE A 169 3.13 -10.85 7.77
C ILE A 169 3.01 -9.77 6.71
N MET A 170 2.71 -10.16 5.48
CA MET A 170 2.55 -9.27 4.33
C MET A 170 1.20 -9.51 3.67
N ILE A 171 0.50 -8.43 3.32
CA ILE A 171 -0.73 -8.47 2.52
C ILE A 171 -0.45 -7.77 1.19
N ASP A 172 -0.71 -8.48 0.10
CA ASP A 172 -0.47 -8.04 -1.27
C ASP A 172 -1.54 -8.69 -2.15
N ASP A 173 -2.04 -8.00 -3.16
CA ASP A 173 -2.94 -8.62 -4.14
C ASP A 173 -2.18 -9.64 -5.03
N ASN A 174 -0.85 -9.45 -5.15
CA ASN A 174 -0.01 -10.20 -6.06
C ASN A 174 1.00 -11.11 -5.34
N VAL A 175 0.79 -12.42 -5.52
CA VAL A 175 1.67 -13.47 -4.96
C VAL A 175 3.11 -13.45 -5.50
N ARG A 176 3.41 -12.63 -6.53
CA ARG A 176 4.80 -12.31 -6.93
C ARG A 176 5.58 -11.64 -5.81
N SER A 177 4.92 -10.93 -4.90
CA SER A 177 5.57 -10.11 -3.89
C SER A 177 6.25 -10.92 -2.79
N PHE A 178 5.76 -12.13 -2.47
CA PHE A 178 6.23 -12.93 -1.32
C PHE A 178 6.48 -14.44 -1.57
N PRO A 179 6.88 -14.92 -2.76
CA PRO A 179 6.99 -16.36 -3.04
C PRO A 179 8.10 -17.07 -2.25
N LEU A 180 9.09 -16.33 -1.72
CA LEU A 180 10.17 -16.88 -0.87
C LEU A 180 9.89 -16.78 0.64
N THR A 181 8.78 -16.14 1.02
CA THR A 181 8.31 -16.06 2.41
C THR A 181 6.81 -16.39 2.48
N PRO A 182 6.40 -17.55 1.95
CA PRO A 182 4.99 -17.86 1.70
C PRO A 182 4.16 -17.91 2.99
N ARG A 183 4.72 -18.42 4.09
CA ARG A 183 3.99 -18.58 5.36
C ARG A 183 3.56 -17.25 5.97
N GLY A 184 4.33 -16.17 5.74
CA GLY A 184 3.97 -14.81 6.14
C GLY A 184 3.14 -14.04 5.10
N GLY A 185 2.98 -14.54 3.88
CA GLY A 185 2.31 -13.82 2.78
C GLY A 185 0.82 -14.13 2.68
N VAL A 186 -0.02 -13.11 2.56
CA VAL A 186 -1.47 -13.20 2.41
C VAL A 186 -1.86 -12.53 1.11
N LYS A 187 -2.55 -13.28 0.26
CA LYS A 187 -3.11 -12.75 -0.98
C LYS A 187 -4.49 -12.17 -0.68
N ILE A 188 -4.64 -10.86 -0.82
CA ILE A 188 -5.97 -10.22 -0.87
C ILE A 188 -6.49 -10.22 -2.30
N GLY A 189 -7.81 -10.16 -2.50
CA GLY A 189 -8.35 -9.90 -3.83
C GLY A 189 -7.94 -8.51 -4.32
N ALA A 190 -7.53 -8.39 -5.58
CA ALA A 190 -7.21 -7.10 -6.18
C ALA A 190 -8.43 -6.16 -6.15
N PHE A 191 -8.20 -4.90 -5.79
CA PHE A 191 -9.14 -3.81 -5.96
C PHE A 191 -9.01 -3.31 -7.40
N ASP A 192 -9.88 -3.81 -8.26
CA ASP A 192 -9.82 -3.64 -9.72
C ASP A 192 -11.08 -2.91 -10.23
N PRO A 193 -11.07 -1.56 -10.27
CA PRO A 193 -12.13 -0.76 -10.86
C PRO A 193 -12.15 -0.87 -12.39
N ARG A 194 -13.34 -0.99 -12.99
CA ARG A 194 -13.50 -0.98 -14.45
C ARG A 194 -13.35 0.45 -14.99
N GLU A 195 -12.10 0.84 -15.26
CA GLU A 195 -11.73 2.21 -15.63
C GLU A 195 -12.48 2.75 -16.85
N ASN A 196 -12.74 1.93 -17.87
CA ASN A 196 -13.51 2.35 -19.05
C ASN A 196 -14.96 2.74 -18.69
N ILE A 197 -15.58 2.03 -17.75
CA ILE A 197 -16.92 2.31 -17.24
C ILE A 197 -16.89 3.58 -16.39
N LEU A 198 -15.94 3.66 -15.45
CA LEU A 198 -15.81 4.81 -14.55
C LEU A 198 -15.43 6.10 -15.29
N GLY A 199 -14.52 6.02 -16.27
CA GLY A 199 -14.13 7.16 -17.09
C GLY A 199 -15.29 7.71 -17.92
N SER A 200 -16.06 6.81 -18.56
CA SER A 200 -17.29 7.22 -19.28
C SER A 200 -18.30 7.86 -18.35
N TYR A 201 -18.47 7.31 -17.15
CA TYR A 201 -19.36 7.84 -16.14
C TYR A 201 -18.91 9.23 -15.63
N PHE A 202 -17.69 9.35 -15.12
CA PHE A 202 -17.18 10.61 -14.57
C PHE A 202 -17.06 11.72 -15.62
N GLY A 203 -16.67 11.39 -16.85
CA GLY A 203 -16.63 12.36 -17.95
C GLY A 203 -18.02 12.94 -18.24
N LEU A 204 -19.05 12.08 -18.27
CA LEU A 204 -20.43 12.54 -18.40
C LEU A 204 -20.90 13.37 -17.20
N MET A 205 -20.53 12.95 -15.98
CA MET A 205 -20.90 13.69 -14.77
C MET A 205 -20.33 15.11 -14.77
N GLN A 206 -19.10 15.26 -15.26
CA GLN A 206 -18.46 16.56 -15.46
C GLN A 206 -19.15 17.38 -16.56
N GLU A 207 -19.53 16.76 -17.69
CA GLU A 207 -20.29 17.42 -18.77
C GLU A 207 -21.63 17.99 -18.26
N LEU A 208 -22.32 17.25 -17.40
CA LEU A 208 -23.63 17.64 -16.86
C LEU A 208 -23.55 18.65 -15.70
N GLU A 209 -22.34 19.06 -15.29
CA GLU A 209 -22.08 19.96 -14.15
C GLU A 209 -22.75 19.52 -12.84
N VAL A 210 -22.95 18.22 -12.67
CA VAL A 210 -23.58 17.69 -11.47
C VAL A 210 -22.51 17.44 -10.40
N PRO A 211 -22.74 17.79 -9.13
CA PRO A 211 -21.78 17.55 -8.07
C PRO A 211 -21.78 16.08 -7.59
N PRO A 212 -20.59 15.51 -7.25
CA PRO A 212 -20.37 14.15 -6.69
C PRO A 212 -21.41 13.66 -5.68
N GLU A 213 -21.75 14.54 -4.74
CA GLU A 213 -22.59 14.24 -3.58
C GLU A 213 -24.06 13.98 -3.95
N ARG A 214 -24.51 14.46 -5.12
CA ARG A 214 -25.91 14.34 -5.54
C ARG A 214 -26.17 13.09 -6.37
N PHE A 215 -25.17 12.29 -6.71
CA PHE A 215 -25.30 11.28 -7.77
C PHE A 215 -26.08 10.01 -7.46
N PRO A 216 -26.01 9.40 -6.26
CA PRO A 216 -26.91 8.30 -5.93
C PRO A 216 -28.37 8.75 -5.88
N HIS A 217 -28.59 10.05 -5.67
CA HIS A 217 -29.89 10.65 -5.36
C HIS A 217 -30.47 11.54 -6.46
N LEU A 218 -29.71 11.87 -7.52
CA LEU A 218 -30.14 12.78 -8.59
C LEU A 218 -31.34 12.22 -9.37
N LEU A 219 -31.58 10.93 -9.21
CA LEU A 219 -32.65 10.19 -9.86
C LEU A 219 -33.41 9.31 -8.86
N ASP A 220 -33.22 9.53 -7.57
CA ASP A 220 -33.92 8.83 -6.50
C ASP A 220 -35.21 9.60 -6.17
N ASP A 221 -36.08 9.72 -7.17
CA ASP A 221 -37.40 10.36 -7.01
C ASP A 221 -38.46 9.37 -6.49
N SER A 222 -38.09 8.14 -6.11
CA SER A 222 -39.03 7.27 -5.43
C SER A 222 -38.38 6.21 -4.57
N ALA A 223 -38.73 6.26 -3.29
CA ALA A 223 -38.90 5.13 -2.39
C ALA A 223 -39.89 4.05 -2.91
N ALA A 224 -40.00 3.82 -4.22
CA ALA A 224 -40.87 2.83 -4.83
C ALA A 224 -40.38 2.47 -6.24
N LEU A 225 -40.26 1.15 -6.52
CA LEU A 225 -40.09 0.50 -7.83
C LEU A 225 -38.65 0.22 -8.34
N GLY A 226 -38.04 -0.84 -7.80
CA GLY A 226 -37.03 -1.67 -8.50
C GLY A 226 -35.64 -1.07 -8.71
N GLU A 227 -34.67 -1.90 -9.11
CA GLU A 227 -33.36 -1.41 -9.54
C GLU A 227 -33.51 -0.55 -10.81
N PRO A 228 -32.93 0.66 -10.88
CA PRO A 228 -33.09 1.56 -12.01
C PRO A 228 -32.49 0.95 -13.30
N SER A 229 -33.25 0.97 -14.40
CA SER A 229 -32.85 0.42 -15.71
C SER A 229 -32.26 1.50 -16.64
N VAL A 230 -31.66 1.10 -17.77
CA VAL A 230 -31.19 2.07 -18.78
C VAL A 230 -32.33 2.96 -19.27
N GLU A 231 -33.53 2.40 -19.47
CA GLU A 231 -34.72 3.13 -19.91
C GLU A 231 -35.18 4.17 -18.88
N PHE A 232 -34.94 3.92 -17.59
CA PHE A 232 -35.21 4.88 -16.54
C PHE A 232 -34.30 6.12 -16.69
N TYR A 233 -33.00 5.93 -16.89
CA TYR A 233 -32.05 7.01 -17.12
C TYR A 233 -32.32 7.74 -18.44
N ALA A 234 -32.68 7.02 -19.51
CA ALA A 234 -32.91 7.58 -20.84
C ALA A 234 -34.02 8.65 -20.89
N LYS A 235 -35.00 8.61 -19.98
CA LYS A 235 -36.08 9.61 -19.88
C LYS A 235 -35.59 11.03 -19.58
N HIS A 236 -34.39 11.17 -19.03
CA HIS A 236 -33.81 12.45 -18.63
C HIS A 236 -32.97 13.09 -19.74
N PHE A 237 -32.80 12.43 -20.88
CA PHE A 237 -32.05 12.93 -22.01
C PHE A 237 -32.94 13.18 -23.22
N SER A 238 -32.46 14.06 -24.11
CA SER A 238 -33.12 14.30 -25.39
C SER A 238 -33.22 13.00 -26.20
N ARG A 239 -34.32 12.85 -26.95
CA ARG A 239 -34.64 11.63 -27.69
C ARG A 239 -33.47 11.22 -28.60
N GLY A 240 -32.77 10.13 -28.26
CA GLY A 240 -31.64 9.60 -29.03
C GLY A 240 -30.31 9.47 -28.27
N ASP A 241 -30.18 10.03 -27.07
CA ASP A 241 -28.93 9.97 -26.30
C ASP A 241 -28.87 8.77 -25.33
N ASN A 242 -29.02 7.57 -25.88
CA ASN A 242 -28.96 6.32 -25.09
C ASN A 242 -27.55 6.07 -24.53
N ALA A 243 -26.51 6.63 -25.15
CA ALA A 243 -25.13 6.48 -24.68
C ALA A 243 -24.94 7.06 -23.27
N LYS A 244 -25.52 8.24 -23.00
CA LYS A 244 -25.49 8.84 -21.66
C LYS A 244 -26.22 8.01 -20.62
N ALA A 245 -27.39 7.47 -20.97
CA ALA A 245 -28.14 6.57 -20.10
C ALA A 245 -27.35 5.30 -19.76
N HIS A 246 -26.67 4.70 -20.74
CA HIS A 246 -25.79 3.55 -20.52
C HIS A 246 -24.59 3.89 -19.63
N ALA A 247 -23.94 5.04 -19.85
CA ALA A 247 -22.81 5.48 -19.04
C ALA A 247 -23.21 5.62 -17.56
N ILE A 248 -24.38 6.22 -17.28
CA ILE A 248 -24.91 6.34 -15.91
C ILE A 248 -25.23 4.96 -15.33
N PHE A 249 -26.01 4.15 -16.05
CA PHE A 249 -26.43 2.83 -15.56
C PHE A 249 -25.22 1.95 -15.21
N HIS A 250 -24.24 1.84 -16.11
CA HIS A 250 -23.05 1.02 -15.87
C HIS A 250 -22.14 1.63 -14.80
N GLY A 251 -21.99 2.96 -14.76
CA GLY A 251 -21.21 3.68 -13.75
C GLY A 251 -21.76 3.46 -12.34
N VAL A 252 -23.06 3.66 -12.14
CA VAL A 252 -23.74 3.42 -10.84
C VAL A 252 -23.61 1.97 -10.43
N LYS A 253 -23.81 1.01 -11.34
CA LYS A 253 -23.63 -0.41 -11.05
C LYS A 253 -22.21 -0.74 -10.64
N GLU A 254 -21.22 -0.10 -11.27
CA GLU A 254 -19.81 -0.28 -10.92
C GLU A 254 -19.48 0.32 -9.56
N ILE A 255 -19.97 1.53 -9.25
CA ILE A 255 -19.80 2.15 -7.93
C ILE A 255 -20.39 1.24 -6.85
N LYS A 256 -21.63 0.76 -7.01
CA LYS A 256 -22.26 -0.17 -6.06
C LYS A 256 -21.46 -1.46 -5.89
N ARG A 257 -20.91 -2.02 -6.98
CA ARG A 257 -20.03 -3.19 -6.91
C ARG A 257 -18.79 -2.88 -6.07
N LEU A 258 -18.13 -1.75 -6.34
CA LEU A 258 -16.94 -1.34 -5.61
C LEU A 258 -17.28 -1.10 -4.13
N GLU A 259 -18.34 -0.38 -3.80
CA GLU A 259 -18.81 -0.14 -2.42
C GLU A 259 -19.14 -1.41 -1.64
N SER A 260 -19.48 -2.51 -2.34
CA SER A 260 -19.71 -3.82 -1.73
C SER A 260 -18.43 -4.62 -1.46
N ASP A 261 -17.24 -4.12 -1.83
CA ASP A 261 -15.96 -4.76 -1.51
C ASP A 261 -15.75 -4.80 0.01
N ARG A 262 -15.59 -6.02 0.54
CA ARG A 262 -15.37 -6.30 1.97
C ARG A 262 -14.00 -6.88 2.26
N ALA A 263 -13.11 -6.97 1.27
CA ALA A 263 -11.89 -7.77 1.38
C ALA A 263 -10.97 -7.31 2.51
N LEU A 264 -10.88 -5.99 2.77
CA LEU A 264 -10.11 -5.47 3.92
C LEU A 264 -10.73 -5.87 5.26
N LEU A 265 -12.07 -5.88 5.35
CA LEU A 265 -12.77 -6.27 6.57
C LEU A 265 -12.68 -7.79 6.83
N ASP A 266 -12.66 -8.59 5.77
CA ASP A 266 -12.56 -10.05 5.86
C ASP A 266 -11.20 -10.52 6.41
N LEU A 267 -10.17 -9.66 6.35
CA LEU A 267 -8.87 -9.92 6.98
C LEU A 267 -8.86 -9.70 8.49
N LEU A 268 -9.71 -8.80 9.02
CA LEU A 268 -9.62 -8.33 10.40
C LEU A 268 -9.72 -9.46 11.46
N PRO A 269 -10.59 -10.48 11.33
CA PRO A 269 -10.63 -11.57 12.29
C PRO A 269 -9.27 -12.30 12.41
N MET A 270 -8.62 -12.55 11.28
CA MET A 270 -7.30 -13.18 11.22
C MET A 270 -6.23 -12.24 11.79
N LEU A 271 -6.23 -10.96 11.39
CA LEU A 271 -5.24 -9.99 11.86
C LEU A 271 -5.30 -9.75 13.37
N ARG A 272 -6.50 -9.69 13.97
CA ARG A 272 -6.65 -9.58 15.43
C ARG A 272 -6.07 -10.78 16.18
N ALA A 273 -6.28 -11.99 15.64
CA ALA A 273 -5.71 -13.21 16.20
C ALA A 273 -4.19 -13.21 16.09
N VAL A 274 -3.66 -12.87 14.92
CA VAL A 274 -2.22 -12.73 14.66
C VAL A 274 -1.59 -11.72 15.62
N ALA A 275 -2.17 -10.53 15.78
CA ALA A 275 -1.65 -9.48 16.67
C ALA A 275 -1.52 -9.92 18.14
N SER A 276 -2.34 -10.87 18.58
CA SER A 276 -2.38 -11.35 19.96
C SER A 276 -1.47 -12.56 20.20
N ALA A 277 -0.96 -13.18 19.14
CA ALA A 277 -0.20 -14.42 19.20
C ALA A 277 1.26 -14.21 19.65
N GLU A 278 1.95 -15.31 19.96
CA GLU A 278 3.39 -15.27 20.24
C GLU A 278 4.22 -15.08 18.97
N THR A 279 3.80 -15.73 17.88
CA THR A 279 4.41 -15.56 16.55
C THR A 279 3.31 -15.34 15.53
N ALA A 280 3.50 -14.36 14.67
CA ALA A 280 2.55 -14.04 13.62
C ALA A 280 2.40 -15.20 12.63
N VAL A 281 3.53 -15.77 12.19
CA VAL A 281 3.55 -16.88 11.23
C VAL A 281 2.96 -18.17 11.81
N GLY A 282 3.23 -18.47 13.09
CA GLY A 282 2.65 -19.64 13.75
C GLY A 282 1.13 -19.54 13.89
N GLU A 283 0.60 -18.34 14.18
CA GLU A 283 -0.84 -18.13 14.19
C GLU A 283 -1.43 -18.22 12.77
N MET A 284 -0.75 -17.68 11.75
CA MET A 284 -1.18 -17.82 10.35
C MET A 284 -1.39 -19.26 9.91
N ASP A 285 -0.59 -20.22 10.41
CA ASP A 285 -0.75 -21.64 10.08
C ASP A 285 -2.10 -22.22 10.56
N HIS A 286 -2.80 -21.58 11.52
CA HIS A 286 -4.18 -21.92 11.88
C HIS A 286 -5.23 -21.40 10.89
N TRP A 287 -4.86 -20.50 9.99
CA TRP A 287 -5.72 -19.88 9.00
C TRP A 287 -5.46 -20.42 7.59
N ARG A 288 -4.81 -21.58 7.43
CA ARG A 288 -4.49 -22.18 6.14
C ARG A 288 -5.15 -23.55 5.97
N SER A 289 -5.55 -23.88 4.74
CA SER A 289 -5.91 -25.25 4.38
C SER A 289 -4.68 -26.17 4.44
N ASP A 290 -4.90 -27.49 4.56
CA ASP A 290 -3.80 -28.47 4.62
C ASP A 290 -2.91 -28.42 3.37
N ASP A 291 -3.49 -28.12 2.20
CA ASP A 291 -2.77 -28.00 0.93
C ASP A 291 -1.75 -26.86 0.90
N TYR A 292 -1.80 -25.93 1.86
CA TYR A 292 -0.86 -24.81 1.91
C TYR A 292 0.60 -25.25 2.07
N ILE A 293 0.85 -26.47 2.55
CA ILE A 293 2.20 -27.08 2.59
C ILE A 293 2.83 -27.19 1.20
N MET A 294 2.05 -27.16 0.11
CA MET A 294 2.56 -27.06 -1.26
C MET A 294 3.46 -25.83 -1.45
N CYS A 295 3.18 -24.76 -0.71
CA CYS A 295 3.96 -23.53 -0.77
C CYS A 295 5.31 -23.64 -0.05
N ASP A 296 5.62 -24.75 0.64
CA ASP A 296 6.95 -24.94 1.22
C ASP A 296 8.02 -25.18 0.14
N ASN A 297 7.62 -25.49 -1.10
CA ASN A 297 8.51 -25.54 -2.26
C ASN A 297 8.55 -24.19 -2.98
N PHE A 298 9.61 -23.43 -2.74
CA PHE A 298 9.73 -22.06 -3.25
C PHE A 298 9.93 -22.02 -4.77
N MET A 299 10.48 -23.06 -5.37
CA MET A 299 10.56 -23.16 -6.84
C MET A 299 9.17 -23.19 -7.48
N GLU A 300 8.22 -23.88 -6.85
CA GLU A 300 6.84 -23.92 -7.34
C GLU A 300 6.18 -22.55 -7.16
N ASN A 301 6.40 -21.89 -6.02
CA ASN A 301 5.91 -20.53 -5.75
C ASN A 301 6.43 -19.47 -6.73
N MET A 302 7.58 -19.71 -7.37
CA MET A 302 8.20 -18.79 -8.32
C MET A 302 7.68 -18.95 -9.75
N ARG A 303 7.05 -20.08 -10.08
CA ARG A 303 6.59 -20.43 -11.45
C ARG A 303 5.10 -20.19 -11.61
N ASN A 304 4.72 -19.34 -12.58
CA ASN A 304 3.34 -18.88 -12.79
C ASN A 304 2.34 -20.02 -13.05
N GLU A 305 2.79 -21.12 -13.65
CA GLU A 305 1.94 -22.20 -14.13
C GLU A 305 1.62 -23.25 -13.04
N THR A 306 2.21 -23.13 -11.85
CA THR A 306 2.06 -24.14 -10.80
C THR A 306 0.79 -23.93 -10.00
N ALA A 307 0.21 -25.01 -9.49
CA ALA A 307 -0.95 -24.93 -8.59
C ALA A 307 -0.57 -24.21 -7.28
N ALA A 308 0.66 -24.43 -6.78
CA ALA A 308 1.16 -23.75 -5.60
C ALA A 308 1.08 -22.23 -5.76
N ARG A 309 1.57 -21.67 -6.88
CA ARG A 309 1.55 -20.22 -7.09
C ARG A 309 0.18 -19.67 -7.46
N SER A 310 -0.53 -20.33 -8.38
CA SER A 310 -1.76 -19.79 -8.97
C SER A 310 -3.00 -19.95 -8.08
N ALA A 311 -3.05 -21.00 -7.25
CA ALA A 311 -4.24 -21.36 -6.48
C ALA A 311 -4.04 -21.39 -4.96
N VAL A 312 -2.82 -21.65 -4.46
CA VAL A 312 -2.59 -21.90 -3.02
C VAL A 312 -1.86 -20.74 -2.33
N LEU A 313 -0.82 -20.19 -2.94
CA LEU A 313 0.04 -19.18 -2.35
C LEU A 313 -0.76 -17.95 -1.91
N GLY A 314 -0.60 -17.59 -0.64
CA GLY A 314 -1.29 -16.46 -0.03
C GLY A 314 -2.74 -16.74 0.42
N THR A 315 -3.37 -17.85 0.06
CA THR A 315 -4.75 -18.18 0.47
C THR A 315 -4.93 -18.43 1.97
N PHE A 316 -6.00 -17.91 2.56
CA PHE A 316 -6.34 -18.13 3.96
C PHE A 316 -7.80 -18.56 4.11
N LEU A 317 -8.13 -19.18 5.23
CA LEU A 317 -9.46 -19.65 5.56
C LEU A 317 -10.29 -18.52 6.17
N PRO A 318 -11.61 -18.47 5.91
CA PRO A 318 -12.48 -17.47 6.51
C PRO A 318 -12.66 -17.64 8.03
N GLN A 319 -12.29 -18.81 8.59
CA GLN A 319 -12.26 -19.05 10.03
C GLN A 319 -10.97 -19.77 10.45
N ARG A 320 -10.52 -19.46 11.67
CA ARG A 320 -9.44 -20.17 12.34
C ARG A 320 -9.80 -21.64 12.52
N ARG A 321 -8.84 -22.53 12.25
CA ARG A 321 -9.00 -23.97 12.45
C ARG A 321 -9.11 -24.33 13.92
N THR A 322 -9.98 -25.30 14.20
CA THR A 322 -10.05 -25.99 15.49
C THR A 322 -9.15 -27.22 15.56
N SER A 323 -8.76 -27.78 14.41
CA SER A 323 -7.90 -28.98 14.29
C SER A 323 -6.42 -28.72 14.60
N GLY A 324 -6.04 -27.48 14.90
CA GLY A 324 -4.64 -27.08 15.05
C GLY A 324 -4.06 -26.42 13.80
N PRO A 325 -2.78 -26.02 13.84
CA PRO A 325 -2.10 -25.40 12.70
C PRO A 325 -1.79 -26.46 11.64
N ILE A 326 -1.55 -26.03 10.39
CA ILE A 326 -0.88 -26.90 9.42
C ILE A 326 0.51 -27.30 9.91
N PRO A 327 1.10 -28.39 9.37
CA PRO A 327 2.47 -28.77 9.71
C PRO A 327 3.46 -27.62 9.51
N ALA A 328 4.47 -27.58 10.38
CA ALA A 328 5.57 -26.63 10.31
C ALA A 328 6.24 -26.70 8.92
N LEU A 329 6.75 -25.55 8.46
CA LEU A 329 7.40 -25.44 7.16
C LEU A 329 8.49 -26.50 7.00
N LYS A 330 8.36 -27.31 5.94
CA LYS A 330 9.35 -28.31 5.56
C LYS A 330 10.26 -27.76 4.47
N GLN A 331 11.51 -27.46 4.82
CA GLN A 331 12.49 -26.95 3.86
C GLN A 331 12.71 -27.93 2.71
N ALA A 332 12.41 -27.53 1.48
CA ALA A 332 12.78 -28.28 0.29
C ALA A 332 14.23 -27.97 -0.10
N VAL A 333 14.97 -28.99 -0.55
CA VAL A 333 16.40 -28.85 -0.95
C VAL A 333 16.60 -27.73 -1.97
N HIS A 334 15.65 -27.59 -2.91
CA HIS A 334 15.71 -26.59 -3.97
C HIS A 334 15.41 -25.15 -3.50
N ASN A 335 14.95 -24.94 -2.27
CA ASN A 335 14.77 -23.60 -1.72
C ASN A 335 16.10 -22.90 -1.47
N TYR A 336 17.15 -23.65 -1.11
CA TYR A 336 18.45 -23.10 -0.72
C TYR A 336 19.05 -22.13 -1.74
N PRO A 337 19.22 -22.47 -3.04
CA PRO A 337 19.81 -21.55 -4.00
C PRO A 337 19.00 -20.25 -4.17
N LEU A 338 17.66 -20.33 -4.22
CA LEU A 338 16.80 -19.15 -4.30
C LEU A 338 16.98 -18.23 -3.10
N VAL A 339 17.02 -18.80 -1.89
CA VAL A 339 17.21 -18.04 -0.66
C VAL A 339 18.61 -17.41 -0.59
N GLN A 340 19.65 -18.10 -1.08
CA GLN A 340 20.99 -17.53 -1.13
C GLN A 340 21.09 -16.36 -2.12
N GLU A 341 20.48 -16.48 -3.30
CA GLU A 341 20.42 -15.38 -4.27
C GLU A 341 19.68 -14.17 -3.69
N ALA A 342 18.52 -14.39 -3.07
CA ALA A 342 17.76 -13.33 -2.41
C ALA A 342 18.56 -12.63 -1.30
N LYS A 343 19.30 -13.40 -0.49
CA LYS A 343 20.19 -12.86 0.55
C LYS A 343 21.33 -12.03 -0.02
N GLN A 344 21.96 -12.49 -1.11
CA GLN A 344 23.02 -11.74 -1.77
C GLN A 344 22.50 -10.38 -2.26
N ASN A 345 21.36 -10.37 -2.97
CA ASN A 345 20.74 -9.14 -3.47
C ASN A 345 20.31 -8.20 -2.32
N MET A 346 19.79 -8.76 -1.22
CA MET A 346 19.49 -8.02 -0.01
C MET A 346 20.74 -7.32 0.56
N HIS A 347 21.87 -8.03 0.67
CA HIS A 347 23.11 -7.45 1.19
C HIS A 347 23.63 -6.31 0.29
N GLU A 348 23.48 -6.44 -1.03
CA GLU A 348 23.81 -5.36 -1.95
C GLU A 348 22.94 -4.13 -1.68
N LEU A 349 21.63 -4.30 -1.55
CA LEU A 349 20.71 -3.20 -1.25
C LEU A 349 20.99 -2.55 0.12
N TRP A 350 21.28 -3.33 1.15
CA TRP A 350 21.73 -2.81 2.46
C TRP A 350 23.03 -1.99 2.33
N GLY A 351 23.98 -2.45 1.53
CA GLY A 351 25.21 -1.72 1.26
C GLY A 351 24.97 -0.37 0.58
N HIS A 352 24.04 -0.31 -0.38
CA HIS A 352 23.64 0.93 -1.04
C HIS A 352 22.96 1.89 -0.06
N SER A 353 22.00 1.39 0.71
CA SER A 353 21.29 2.12 1.78
C SER A 353 22.27 2.77 2.77
N LYS A 354 23.26 2.00 3.27
CA LYS A 354 24.29 2.50 4.19
C LYS A 354 25.12 3.64 3.58
N ARG A 355 25.56 3.49 2.32
CA ARG A 355 26.33 4.54 1.62
C ARG A 355 25.52 5.83 1.44
N GLN A 356 24.23 5.73 1.13
CA GLN A 356 23.35 6.88 1.02
C GLN A 356 23.20 7.62 2.37
N GLN A 357 23.05 6.87 3.48
CA GLN A 357 22.98 7.46 4.81
C GLN A 357 24.28 8.15 5.25
N GLU A 358 25.44 7.53 4.99
CA GLU A 358 26.75 8.11 5.28
C GLU A 358 27.04 9.37 4.44
N GLY A 359 26.58 9.39 3.18
CA GLY A 359 26.66 10.56 2.32
C GLY A 359 25.84 11.74 2.86
N LYS A 360 24.60 11.48 3.30
CA LYS A 360 23.69 12.48 3.91
C LYS A 360 24.22 13.03 5.24
N THR A 361 24.94 12.23 6.04
CA THR A 361 25.53 12.68 7.32
C THR A 361 26.79 13.50 7.11
N ARG A 362 27.66 13.13 6.14
CA ARG A 362 28.85 13.92 5.80
C ARG A 362 28.53 15.29 5.20
N SER A 363 27.42 15.44 4.48
CA SER A 363 26.97 16.76 4.00
C SER A 363 26.42 17.66 5.11
N ARG A 364 26.10 17.11 6.31
CA ARG A 364 25.57 17.87 7.46
C ARG A 364 26.66 18.34 8.44
N SER A 365 27.90 17.87 8.33
CA SER A 365 29.00 18.20 9.26
C SER A 365 30.08 19.08 8.64
N GLN A 366 29.81 20.39 8.49
CA GLN A 366 30.83 21.45 8.57
C GLN A 366 30.18 22.86 8.57
N PRO A 367 29.98 23.51 9.74
CA PRO A 367 29.99 24.96 9.76
C PRO A 367 31.44 25.40 9.61
N ARG A 368 31.79 26.01 8.48
CA ARG A 368 33.06 26.77 8.35
C ARG A 368 32.99 27.92 9.34
N ILE A 369 33.61 27.76 10.51
CA ILE A 369 33.93 28.86 11.41
C ILE A 369 34.98 29.71 10.69
N SER A 370 34.54 30.79 10.06
CA SER A 370 35.41 31.85 9.55
C SER A 370 35.95 32.63 10.75
N THR A 371 37.15 32.28 11.23
CA THR A 371 37.92 33.15 12.12
C THR A 371 38.38 34.38 11.33
N LYS A 372 37.61 35.48 11.43
CA LYS A 372 38.15 36.81 11.12
C LYS A 372 38.99 37.25 12.31
N SER A 373 40.31 37.19 12.16
CA SER A 373 41.25 37.95 12.99
C SER A 373 41.17 39.41 12.58
N ASN A 374 40.69 40.27 13.47
CA ASN A 374 40.80 41.72 13.33
C ASN A 374 42.21 42.14 13.74
N LEU A 375 42.91 42.81 12.81
CA LEU A 375 43.95 43.79 13.09
C LEU A 375 43.30 45.17 13.25
#